data_AF-A0A3R9X1E9-F1
#
_entry.id   AF-A0A3R9X1E9-F1
#
_cell.length_a   1.000
_cell.length_b   1.000
_cell.length_c   1.000
_cell.angle_alpha   90.00
_cell.angle_beta   90.00
_cell.angle_gamma   90.00
#
_symmetry.space_group_name_H-M   'P 1'
#
loop_
_entity.id
_entity.type
_entity.pdbx_description
1 polymer ?
#
loop_
_entity_poly.entity_id
_entity_poly.type
_entity_poly.pdbx_seq_one_letter_code
_entity_poly.pdbx_strand_id
1 'polypeptide(L)'
;FGVANRALLVIGLHQFLNVPVWFQFGSYTTPDGKTVHGDINMFLNGDPEAGLFLTGFFPIMMFALPGAALAITHCAKPQRRKEVGGLMLSVALTSFVTGITEPLEYSFLFVAPALYAVHALLTGVSMAVTWALGVKDGFSFSAGLIDYVINWGLATKPWLIIPIGLGFAAVYYAVFRFAITRFDIPTPGRESDEEIAAMQAENTKA
;
A
#
# COMPACT_ATOMS: atom_id res chain seq x y z
N PHE A 1 -4.46 -12.33 6.48
CA PHE A 1 -5.32 -11.25 5.97
C PHE A 1 -4.64 -10.43 4.87
N GLY A 2 -3.53 -9.72 5.15
CA GLY A 2 -2.86 -8.84 4.17
C GLY A 2 -2.51 -9.49 2.82
N VAL A 3 -1.94 -10.71 2.84
CA VAL A 3 -1.63 -11.46 1.61
C VAL A 3 -2.88 -11.70 0.75
N ALA A 4 -3.96 -12.19 1.38
CA ALA A 4 -5.23 -12.48 0.69
C ALA A 4 -5.90 -11.18 0.19
N ASN A 5 -5.84 -10.11 0.97
CA ASN A 5 -6.35 -8.80 0.58
C ASN A 5 -5.66 -8.31 -0.71
N ARG A 6 -4.32 -8.34 -0.77
CA ARG A 6 -3.58 -7.95 -1.97
C ARG A 6 -3.83 -8.90 -3.14
N ALA A 7 -3.84 -10.22 -2.91
CA ALA A 7 -4.12 -11.20 -3.97
C ALA A 7 -5.51 -10.99 -4.63
N LEU A 8 -6.53 -10.67 -3.83
CA LEU A 8 -7.88 -10.39 -4.33
C LEU A 8 -8.02 -9.00 -4.96
N LEU A 9 -7.11 -8.07 -4.68
CA LEU A 9 -7.17 -6.71 -5.22
C LEU A 9 -7.03 -6.70 -6.74
N VAL A 10 -6.19 -7.60 -7.29
CA VAL A 10 -5.98 -7.81 -8.73
C VAL A 10 -7.27 -7.94 -9.53
N ILE A 11 -8.32 -8.50 -8.90
CA ILE A 11 -9.63 -8.76 -9.52
C ILE A 11 -10.76 -7.99 -8.82
N GLY A 12 -10.43 -6.99 -7.99
CA GLY A 12 -11.40 -6.16 -7.26
C GLY A 12 -12.16 -6.86 -6.13
N LEU A 13 -11.84 -8.12 -5.82
CA LEU A 13 -12.56 -8.92 -4.81
C LEU A 13 -12.07 -8.71 -3.37
N HIS A 14 -11.05 -7.87 -3.16
CA HIS A 14 -10.53 -7.59 -1.82
C HIS A 14 -11.60 -7.00 -0.87
N GLN A 15 -12.61 -6.32 -1.41
CA GLN A 15 -13.75 -5.81 -0.64
C GLN A 15 -14.60 -6.93 -0.03
N PHE A 16 -14.70 -8.08 -0.69
CA PHE A 16 -15.40 -9.26 -0.15
C PHE A 16 -14.71 -9.80 1.11
N LEU A 17 -13.39 -9.65 1.20
CA LEU A 17 -12.62 -9.98 2.39
C LEU A 17 -12.70 -8.86 3.44
N ASN A 18 -12.66 -7.61 3.01
CA ASN A 18 -12.65 -6.44 3.89
C ASN A 18 -13.94 -6.28 4.67
N VAL A 19 -15.09 -6.26 4.00
CA VAL A 19 -16.39 -5.95 4.62
C VAL A 19 -16.67 -6.80 5.87
N PRO A 20 -16.59 -8.15 5.83
CA PRO A 20 -16.85 -8.95 7.01
C PRO A 20 -15.82 -8.69 8.12
N VAL A 21 -14.53 -8.58 7.81
CA VAL A 21 -13.48 -8.40 8.81
C VAL A 21 -13.53 -7.02 9.46
N TRP A 22 -13.73 -5.97 8.66
CA TRP A 22 -13.65 -4.58 9.10
C TRP A 22 -14.96 -4.08 9.72
N PHE A 23 -16.13 -4.66 9.36
CA PHE A 23 -17.43 -4.14 9.81
C PHE A 23 -18.34 -5.16 10.50
N GLN A 24 -18.06 -6.46 10.47
CA GLN A 24 -18.99 -7.49 10.98
C GLN A 24 -18.36 -8.42 12.02
N PHE A 25 -17.09 -8.80 11.86
CA PHE A 25 -16.44 -9.76 12.74
C PHE A 25 -15.91 -9.11 14.01
N GLY A 26 -16.03 -9.83 15.12
CA GLY A 26 -15.74 -9.31 16.44
C GLY A 26 -16.88 -8.46 16.99
N SER A 27 -16.83 -8.21 18.28
CA SER A 27 -17.79 -7.35 18.98
C SER A 27 -17.09 -6.66 20.13
N TYR A 28 -17.38 -5.37 20.29
CA TYR A 28 -16.94 -4.59 21.44
C TYR A 28 -18.15 -3.85 22.02
N THR A 29 -18.39 -4.04 23.31
CA THR A 29 -19.39 -3.26 24.04
C THR A 29 -18.69 -2.12 24.72
N THR A 30 -19.01 -0.90 24.31
CA THR A 30 -18.43 0.33 24.84
C THR A 30 -18.88 0.58 26.28
N PRO A 31 -18.18 1.44 27.04
CA PRO A 31 -18.57 1.77 28.42
C PRO A 31 -19.99 2.33 28.59
N ASP A 32 -20.55 2.95 27.56
CA ASP A 32 -21.94 3.45 27.49
C ASP A 32 -22.96 2.36 27.10
N GLY A 33 -22.53 1.10 26.95
CA GLY A 33 -23.39 -0.06 26.71
C GLY A 33 -23.74 -0.32 25.24
N LYS A 34 -23.19 0.46 24.31
CA LYS A 34 -23.39 0.26 22.87
C LYS A 34 -22.47 -0.85 22.37
N THR A 35 -23.02 -1.83 21.66
CA THR A 35 -22.22 -2.87 21.00
C THR A 35 -21.93 -2.48 19.55
N VAL A 36 -20.67 -2.55 19.16
CA VAL A 36 -20.19 -2.33 17.79
C VAL A 36 -19.47 -3.57 17.27
N HIS A 37 -19.42 -3.72 15.94
CA HIS A 37 -18.88 -4.89 15.25
C HIS A 37 -17.87 -4.48 14.18
N GLY A 38 -16.89 -5.36 13.92
CA GLY A 38 -15.86 -5.14 12.92
C GLY A 38 -14.66 -4.36 13.46
N ASP A 39 -13.48 -4.73 12.97
CA ASP A 39 -12.20 -4.20 13.45
C ASP A 39 -12.11 -2.66 13.38
N ILE A 40 -12.72 -2.04 12.36
CA ILE A 40 -12.75 -0.57 12.23
C ILE A 40 -13.59 0.05 13.35
N ASN A 41 -14.83 -0.39 13.50
CA ASN A 41 -15.72 0.22 14.50
C ASN A 41 -15.24 -0.08 15.92
N MET A 42 -14.73 -1.28 16.18
CA MET A 42 -14.15 -1.65 17.47
C MET A 42 -12.98 -0.70 17.80
N PHE A 43 -12.04 -0.49 16.88
CA PHE A 43 -10.92 0.44 17.08
C PHE A 43 -11.38 1.88 17.32
N LEU A 44 -12.29 2.39 16.47
CA LEU A 44 -12.78 3.77 16.57
C LEU A 44 -13.60 4.04 17.84
N ASN A 45 -14.15 3.00 18.48
CA ASN A 45 -14.83 3.11 19.76
C ASN A 45 -13.92 2.78 20.96
N GLY A 46 -12.61 2.58 20.73
CA GLY A 46 -11.60 2.42 21.79
C GLY A 46 -11.43 1.00 22.30
N ASP A 47 -11.76 -0.03 21.51
CA ASP A 47 -11.40 -1.40 21.85
C ASP A 47 -9.87 -1.55 21.85
N PRO A 48 -9.25 -1.90 23.00
CA PRO A 48 -7.81 -2.08 23.06
C PRO A 48 -7.32 -3.24 22.19
N GLU A 49 -8.15 -4.23 21.83
CA GLU A 49 -7.75 -5.42 21.05
C GLU A 49 -7.96 -5.28 19.53
N ALA A 50 -8.58 -4.18 19.08
CA ALA A 50 -8.83 -3.93 17.67
C ALA A 50 -7.61 -3.34 16.93
N GLY A 51 -7.72 -3.24 15.61
CA GLY A 51 -6.69 -2.73 14.70
C GLY A 51 -5.75 -3.79 14.13
N LEU A 52 -5.99 -5.07 14.45
CA LEU A 52 -5.14 -6.20 14.03
C LEU A 52 -5.13 -6.39 12.50
N PHE A 53 -6.27 -6.16 11.84
CA PHE A 53 -6.42 -6.28 10.40
C PHE A 53 -6.26 -4.94 9.66
N LEU A 54 -5.90 -3.87 10.39
CA LEU A 54 -5.80 -2.50 9.87
C LEU A 54 -4.34 -2.00 9.88
N THR A 55 -3.68 -2.10 11.03
CA THR A 55 -2.39 -1.43 11.31
C THR A 55 -1.31 -1.72 10.26
N GLY A 56 -1.20 -2.96 9.81
CA GLY A 56 -0.14 -3.38 8.89
C GLY A 56 -0.22 -2.77 7.48
N PHE A 57 -1.31 -2.08 7.14
CA PHE A 57 -1.37 -1.33 5.88
C PHE A 57 -0.60 -0.01 5.93
N PHE A 58 -0.51 0.67 7.08
CA PHE A 58 0.16 1.97 7.17
C PHE A 58 1.63 1.91 6.72
N PRO A 59 2.47 0.95 7.18
CA PRO A 59 3.85 0.84 6.68
C PRO A 59 3.93 0.63 5.16
N ILE A 60 2.94 -0.05 4.57
CA ILE A 60 2.92 -0.35 3.14
C ILE A 60 2.51 0.88 2.33
N MET A 61 1.36 1.47 2.67
CA MET A 61 0.76 2.57 1.92
C MET A 61 1.57 3.85 2.06
N MET A 62 2.08 4.13 3.26
CA MET A 62 2.81 5.36 3.54
C MET A 62 4.29 5.30 3.16
N PHE A 63 4.92 4.13 3.12
CA PHE A 63 6.37 4.06 2.97
C PHE A 63 6.83 3.06 1.91
N ALA A 64 6.33 1.83 1.95
CA ALA A 64 6.76 0.78 1.03
C ALA A 64 6.45 1.11 -0.44
N LEU A 65 5.21 1.52 -0.73
CA LEU A 65 4.78 1.88 -2.08
C LEU A 65 5.49 3.14 -2.61
N PRO A 66 5.65 4.23 -1.82
CA PRO A 66 6.55 5.32 -2.20
C PRO A 66 7.99 4.86 -2.47
N GLY A 67 8.53 3.91 -1.70
CA GLY A 67 9.84 3.30 -1.94
C GLY A 67 9.91 2.56 -3.29
N ALA A 68 8.84 1.83 -3.67
CA ALA A 68 8.71 1.20 -4.97
C ALA A 68 8.62 2.22 -6.12
N ALA A 69 7.82 3.27 -5.97
CA ALA A 69 7.74 4.37 -6.93
C ALA A 69 9.12 4.99 -7.18
N LEU A 70 9.89 5.24 -6.12
CA LEU A 70 11.25 5.76 -6.23
C LEU A 70 12.18 4.78 -6.98
N ALA A 71 12.04 3.47 -6.75
CA ALA A 71 12.81 2.46 -7.47
C ALA A 71 12.44 2.44 -8.98
N ILE A 72 11.16 2.52 -9.33
CA ILE A 72 10.68 2.60 -10.71
C ILE A 72 11.24 3.85 -11.39
N THR A 73 11.16 5.03 -10.75
CA THR A 73 11.73 6.27 -11.28
C THR A 73 13.23 6.14 -11.55
N HIS A 74 13.99 5.56 -10.63
CA HIS A 74 15.43 5.39 -10.83
C HIS A 74 15.77 4.37 -11.94
N CYS A 75 14.91 3.39 -12.17
CA CYS A 75 15.10 2.40 -13.23
C CYS A 75 14.62 2.87 -14.61
N ALA A 76 13.88 3.97 -14.71
CA ALA A 76 13.48 4.54 -15.99
C ALA A 76 14.70 5.00 -16.83
N LYS A 77 14.55 4.95 -18.16
CA LYS A 77 15.54 5.48 -19.12
C LYS A 77 15.86 6.96 -18.79
N PRO A 78 17.12 7.42 -18.91
CA PRO A 78 17.50 8.78 -18.55
C PRO A 78 16.63 9.88 -19.16
N GLN A 79 16.21 9.69 -20.41
CA GLN A 79 15.39 10.63 -21.17
C GLN A 79 13.95 10.73 -20.64
N ARG A 80 13.41 9.65 -20.05
CA ARG A 80 12.04 9.58 -19.50
C ARG A 80 11.96 9.79 -18.00
N ARG A 81 13.09 9.76 -17.29
CA ARG A 81 13.13 9.81 -15.82
C ARG A 81 12.38 11.01 -15.22
N LYS A 82 12.38 12.16 -15.90
CA LYS A 82 11.65 13.35 -15.43
C LYS A 82 10.13 13.16 -15.49
N GLU A 83 9.63 12.65 -16.61
CA GLU A 83 8.22 12.34 -16.83
C GLU A 83 7.73 11.27 -15.85
N VAL A 84 8.44 10.14 -15.80
CA VAL A 84 8.14 9.02 -14.89
C VAL A 84 8.28 9.42 -13.44
N GLY A 85 9.27 10.26 -13.10
CA GLY A 85 9.44 10.80 -11.76
C GLY A 85 8.24 11.64 -11.31
N GLY A 86 7.70 12.48 -12.19
CA GLY A 86 6.48 13.24 -11.91
C GLY A 86 5.27 12.33 -11.69
N LEU A 87 5.08 11.33 -12.57
CA LEU A 87 4.00 10.36 -12.45
C LEU A 87 4.10 9.56 -11.15
N MET A 88 5.26 8.95 -10.87
CA MET A 88 5.49 8.12 -9.69
C MET A 88 5.39 8.92 -8.40
N LEU A 89 5.84 10.18 -8.38
CA LEU A 89 5.66 11.06 -7.23
C LEU A 89 4.17 11.32 -6.96
N SER A 90 3.37 11.60 -8.00
CA SER A 90 1.94 11.86 -7.85
C SER A 90 1.19 10.66 -7.25
N VAL A 91 1.41 9.46 -7.81
CA VAL A 91 0.76 8.24 -7.31
C VAL A 91 1.30 7.80 -5.94
N ALA A 92 2.59 8.05 -5.65
CA ALA A 92 3.16 7.80 -4.33
C ALA A 92 2.59 8.75 -3.27
N LEU A 93 2.42 10.03 -3.58
CA LEU A 93 1.79 10.99 -2.67
C LEU A 93 0.32 10.64 -2.44
N THR A 94 -0.39 10.16 -3.47
CA THR A 94 -1.76 9.66 -3.32
C THR A 94 -1.80 8.50 -2.32
N SER A 95 -0.97 7.47 -2.52
CA SER A 95 -0.84 6.35 -1.57
C SER A 95 -0.45 6.80 -0.17
N PHE A 96 0.50 7.73 -0.05
CA PHE A 96 0.97 8.21 1.25
C PHE A 96 -0.11 8.98 2.02
N VAL A 97 -0.79 9.92 1.35
CA VAL A 97 -1.73 10.82 2.01
C VAL A 97 -3.07 10.14 2.26
N THR A 98 -3.61 9.44 1.27
CA THR A 98 -4.98 8.92 1.31
C THR A 98 -5.05 7.42 1.55
N GLY A 99 -3.95 6.68 1.38
CA GLY A 99 -3.95 5.22 1.43
C GLY A 99 -4.52 4.54 0.19
N ILE A 100 -4.78 5.27 -0.91
CA ILE A 100 -5.21 4.69 -2.19
C ILE A 100 -3.99 4.17 -2.94
N THR A 101 -3.95 2.87 -3.19
CA THR A 101 -2.75 2.17 -3.71
C THR A 101 -2.84 1.79 -5.17
N GLU A 102 -4.06 1.69 -5.70
CA GLU A 102 -4.37 1.13 -7.02
C GLU A 102 -3.60 1.81 -8.16
N PRO A 103 -3.51 3.16 -8.26
CA PRO A 103 -2.78 3.80 -9.35
C PRO A 103 -1.30 3.43 -9.39
N LEU A 104 -0.68 3.18 -8.23
CA LEU A 104 0.71 2.76 -8.13
C LEU A 104 0.85 1.26 -8.36
N GLU A 105 0.00 0.44 -7.76
CA GLU A 105 0.02 -1.02 -7.92
C GLU A 105 -0.21 -1.44 -9.37
N TYR A 106 -1.15 -0.81 -10.07
CA TYR A 106 -1.45 -1.12 -11.47
C TYR A 106 -0.30 -0.79 -12.43
N SER A 107 0.61 0.11 -12.04
CA SER A 107 1.80 0.42 -12.84
C SER A 107 2.79 -0.75 -12.96
N PHE A 108 2.73 -1.72 -12.05
CA PHE A 108 3.61 -2.90 -12.08
C PHE A 108 2.88 -4.25 -12.00
N LEU A 109 1.62 -4.28 -11.57
CA LEU A 109 0.82 -5.51 -11.43
C LEU A 109 0.84 -6.38 -12.69
N PHE A 110 0.59 -5.78 -13.85
CA PHE A 110 0.46 -6.50 -15.12
C PHE A 110 1.81 -6.80 -15.78
N VAL A 111 2.79 -5.93 -15.61
CA VAL A 111 4.15 -6.09 -16.20
C VAL A 111 5.06 -6.95 -15.32
N ALA A 112 4.77 -7.09 -14.02
CA ALA A 112 5.58 -7.82 -13.05
C ALA A 112 4.73 -8.60 -12.03
N PRO A 113 3.97 -9.64 -12.45
CA PRO A 113 3.13 -10.41 -11.53
C PRO A 113 3.88 -11.03 -10.35
N ALA A 114 5.13 -11.48 -10.56
CA ALA A 114 5.97 -12.00 -9.49
C ALA A 114 6.33 -10.93 -8.45
N LEU A 115 6.57 -9.70 -8.89
CA LEU A 115 6.85 -8.57 -7.99
C LEU A 115 5.60 -8.18 -7.20
N TYR A 116 4.42 -8.31 -7.82
CA TYR A 116 3.14 -8.17 -7.13
C TYR A 116 2.91 -9.25 -6.07
N ALA A 117 3.26 -10.51 -6.34
CA ALA A 117 3.21 -11.57 -5.34
C ALA A 117 4.12 -11.26 -4.14
N VAL A 118 5.33 -10.73 -4.38
CA VAL A 118 6.22 -10.26 -3.30
C VAL A 118 5.59 -9.11 -2.52
N HIS A 119 4.97 -8.14 -3.19
CA HIS A 119 4.23 -7.06 -2.53
C HIS A 119 3.09 -7.61 -1.64
N ALA A 120 2.33 -8.60 -2.11
CA ALA A 120 1.27 -9.24 -1.33
C ALA A 120 1.83 -9.94 -0.07
N LEU A 121 2.93 -10.67 -0.22
CA LEU A 121 3.61 -11.33 0.90
C LEU A 121 4.14 -10.32 1.91
N LEU A 122 4.84 -9.29 1.46
CA LEU A 122 5.38 -8.25 2.33
C LEU A 122 4.28 -7.46 3.05
N THR A 123 3.10 -7.30 2.45
CA THR A 123 1.93 -6.73 3.14
C THR A 123 1.48 -7.62 4.29
N GLY A 124 1.48 -8.94 4.11
CA GLY A 124 1.25 -9.89 5.20
C GLY A 124 2.32 -9.83 6.29
N VAL A 125 3.60 -9.70 5.91
CA VAL A 125 4.71 -9.54 6.85
C VAL A 125 4.58 -8.23 7.63
N SER A 126 4.18 -7.14 6.99
CA SER A 126 3.94 -5.85 7.65
C SER A 126 2.91 -5.99 8.77
N MET A 127 1.79 -6.67 8.49
CA MET A 127 0.79 -6.99 9.52
C MET A 127 1.34 -7.83 10.66
N ALA A 128 2.13 -8.87 10.34
CA ALA A 128 2.74 -9.70 11.38
C ALA A 128 3.73 -8.92 12.25
N VAL A 129 4.52 -8.02 11.66
CA VAL A 129 5.48 -7.17 12.36
C VAL A 129 4.77 -6.15 13.26
N THR A 130 3.76 -5.45 12.76
CA THR A 130 2.99 -4.50 13.57
C THR A 130 2.29 -5.20 14.73
N TRP A 131 1.74 -6.39 14.48
CA TRP A 131 1.12 -7.21 15.53
C TRP A 131 2.13 -7.66 16.58
N ALA A 132 3.28 -8.20 16.17
CA ALA A 132 4.32 -8.67 17.09
C ALA A 132 4.88 -7.56 17.99
N LEU A 133 4.92 -6.32 17.50
CA LEU A 133 5.37 -5.15 18.26
C LEU A 133 4.24 -4.51 19.09
N GLY A 134 3.01 -5.01 18.96
CA GLY A 134 1.82 -4.50 19.63
C GLY A 134 1.47 -3.09 19.20
N VAL A 135 1.73 -2.74 17.95
CA VAL A 135 1.30 -1.48 17.34
C VAL A 135 -0.15 -1.65 16.92
N LYS A 136 -1.01 -0.69 17.29
CA LYS A 136 -2.43 -0.71 16.93
C LYS A 136 -2.80 0.65 16.39
N ASP A 137 -3.32 0.68 15.18
CA ASP A 137 -3.93 1.84 14.55
C ASP A 137 -5.08 1.36 13.66
N GLY A 138 -5.98 2.27 13.30
CA GLY A 138 -7.14 1.99 12.46
C GLY A 138 -7.35 3.10 11.45
N PHE A 139 -8.37 2.95 10.62
CA PHE A 139 -8.73 3.94 9.62
C PHE A 139 -10.23 3.89 9.33
N SER A 140 -10.78 5.02 8.91
CA SER A 140 -12.17 5.16 8.47
C SER A 140 -12.31 5.04 6.96
N PHE A 141 -11.28 5.42 6.21
CA PHE A 141 -11.21 5.32 4.76
C PHE A 141 -10.11 4.36 4.29
N SER A 142 -8.84 4.65 4.60
CA SER A 142 -7.70 3.78 4.28
C SER A 142 -6.48 4.11 5.16
N ALA A 143 -5.42 3.33 5.08
CA ALA A 143 -4.23 3.48 5.94
C ALA A 143 -3.25 4.57 5.44
N GLY A 144 -3.79 5.76 5.15
CA GLY A 144 -3.02 6.94 4.74
C GLY A 144 -2.63 7.86 5.89
N LEU A 145 -1.81 8.87 5.60
CA LEU A 145 -1.37 9.88 6.57
C LEU A 145 -2.54 10.57 7.29
N ILE A 146 -3.65 10.82 6.59
CA ILE A 146 -4.81 11.50 7.17
C ILE A 146 -5.38 10.67 8.33
N ASP A 147 -5.72 9.40 8.08
CA ASP A 147 -6.22 8.51 9.13
C ASP A 147 -5.18 8.30 10.25
N TYR A 148 -3.89 8.16 9.91
CA TYR A 148 -2.79 8.01 10.88
C TYR A 148 -2.71 9.19 11.87
N VAL A 149 -2.82 10.42 11.37
CA VAL A 149 -2.75 11.62 12.21
C VAL A 149 -4.03 11.78 13.04
N ILE A 150 -5.21 11.55 12.45
CA ILE A 150 -6.49 11.68 13.14
C ILE A 150 -6.59 10.68 14.30
N ASN A 151 -6.11 9.44 14.09
CA ASN A 151 -6.24 8.36 15.06
C ASN A 151 -5.11 8.32 16.10
N TRP A 152 -4.17 9.27 16.07
CA TRP A 152 -3.00 9.28 16.95
C TRP A 152 -3.33 9.12 18.45
N GLY A 153 -4.43 9.73 18.91
CA GLY A 153 -4.87 9.65 20.31
C GLY A 153 -5.52 8.32 20.71
N LEU A 154 -6.02 7.56 19.74
CA LEU A 154 -6.63 6.23 19.93
C LEU A 154 -5.61 5.11 19.72
N ALA A 155 -4.61 5.34 18.87
CA ALA A 155 -3.61 4.36 18.49
C ALA A 155 -2.69 3.96 19.64
N THR A 156 -2.24 2.70 19.62
CA THR A 156 -1.22 2.17 20.53
C THR A 156 0.14 2.16 19.84
N LYS A 157 1.09 2.91 20.42
CA LYS A 157 2.45 3.11 19.88
C LYS A 157 2.46 3.57 18.40
N PRO A 158 1.63 4.55 17.98
CA PRO A 158 1.52 4.95 16.57
C PRO A 158 2.87 5.35 15.96
N TRP A 159 3.74 5.99 16.76
CA TRP A 159 5.08 6.39 16.34
C TRP A 159 5.95 5.26 15.77
N LEU A 160 5.72 3.98 16.15
CA LEU A 160 6.44 2.82 15.61
C LEU A 160 6.13 2.54 14.13
N ILE A 161 4.99 3.03 13.62
CA ILE A 161 4.64 2.91 12.19
C ILE A 161 5.70 3.59 11.31
N ILE A 162 6.31 4.69 11.77
CA ILE A 162 7.35 5.41 11.01
C ILE A 162 8.61 4.55 10.80
N PRO A 163 9.32 4.06 11.85
CA PRO A 163 10.51 3.23 11.65
C PRO A 163 10.20 1.90 10.97
N ILE A 164 9.06 1.26 11.26
CA ILE A 164 8.63 0.04 10.54
C ILE A 164 8.47 0.36 9.05
N GLY A 165 7.72 1.43 8.74
CA GLY A 165 7.50 1.92 7.40
C GLY A 165 8.78 2.22 6.64
N LEU A 166 9.71 2.96 7.25
CA LEU A 166 11.03 3.24 6.66
C LEU A 166 11.82 1.95 6.37
N GLY A 167 11.74 0.95 7.26
CA GLY A 167 12.30 -0.38 7.01
C GLY A 167 11.68 -1.03 5.77
N PHE A 168 10.35 -1.02 5.66
CA PHE A 168 9.66 -1.52 4.48
C PHE A 168 9.97 -0.71 3.21
N ALA A 169 10.12 0.61 3.29
CA ALA A 169 10.54 1.44 2.15
C ALA A 169 11.91 1.01 1.63
N ALA A 170 12.88 0.77 2.52
CA ALA A 170 14.20 0.30 2.14
C ALA A 170 14.14 -1.10 1.49
N VAL A 171 13.37 -2.02 2.07
CA VAL A 171 13.15 -3.37 1.51
C VAL A 171 12.52 -3.29 0.13
N TYR A 172 11.42 -2.53 -0.01
CA TYR A 172 10.72 -2.37 -1.28
C TYR A 172 11.62 -1.74 -2.34
N TYR A 173 12.34 -0.66 -1.98
CA TYR A 173 13.27 -0.02 -2.91
C TYR A 173 14.32 -1.01 -3.41
N ALA A 174 14.95 -1.78 -2.51
CA ALA A 174 15.97 -2.76 -2.86
C ALA A 174 15.40 -3.88 -3.73
N VAL A 175 14.26 -4.47 -3.34
CA VAL A 175 13.61 -5.57 -4.06
C VAL A 175 13.17 -5.13 -5.45
N PHE A 176 12.48 -3.98 -5.57
CA PHE A 176 12.03 -3.46 -6.86
C PHE A 176 13.22 -3.13 -7.75
N ARG A 177 14.20 -2.38 -7.24
CA ARG A 177 15.37 -2.01 -8.05
C ARG A 177 16.17 -3.23 -8.50
N PHE A 178 16.35 -4.21 -7.62
CA PHE A 178 17.01 -5.47 -7.98
C PHE A 178 16.21 -6.22 -9.04
N ALA A 179 14.91 -6.44 -8.83
CA ALA A 179 14.09 -7.20 -9.77
C ALA A 179 14.00 -6.52 -11.14
N ILE A 180 13.76 -5.22 -11.17
CA ILE A 180 13.64 -4.44 -12.42
C ILE A 180 14.94 -4.52 -13.23
N THR A 181 16.10 -4.35 -12.58
CA THR A 181 17.39 -4.36 -13.27
C THR A 181 17.88 -5.76 -13.62
N ARG A 182 17.61 -6.77 -12.78
CA ARG A 182 18.10 -8.14 -12.96
C ARG A 182 17.30 -8.93 -14.00
N PHE A 183 16.00 -8.67 -14.09
CA PHE A 183 15.08 -9.38 -14.99
C PHE A 183 14.59 -8.51 -16.15
N ASP A 184 15.13 -7.29 -16.28
CA ASP A 184 14.77 -6.33 -17.32
C ASP A 184 13.26 -6.08 -17.45
N ILE A 185 12.61 -5.86 -16.30
CA ILE A 185 11.16 -5.70 -16.23
C ILE A 185 10.77 -4.39 -16.94
N PRO A 186 9.78 -4.39 -17.84
CA PRO A 186 9.33 -3.20 -18.57
C PRO A 186 8.40 -2.33 -17.71
N THR A 187 8.91 -1.80 -16.59
CA THR A 187 8.20 -0.82 -15.77
C THR A 187 8.08 0.52 -16.51
N PRO A 188 7.16 1.43 -16.11
CA PRO A 188 7.01 2.74 -16.76
C PRO A 188 8.35 3.46 -16.98
N GLY A 189 8.61 3.90 -18.20
CA GLY A 189 9.87 4.53 -18.60
C GLY A 189 10.95 3.60 -19.11
N ARG A 190 10.68 2.29 -19.23
CA ARG A 190 11.60 1.27 -19.77
C ARG A 190 11.11 0.63 -21.07
N GLU A 191 10.04 1.15 -21.66
CA GLU A 191 9.48 0.76 -22.95
C GLU A 191 10.53 0.90 -24.05
N SER A 192 10.49 0.01 -25.03
CA SER A 192 11.33 0.02 -26.23
C SER A 192 11.08 1.26 -27.09
N ASP A 193 12.04 1.60 -27.94
CA ASP A 193 11.93 2.78 -28.80
C ASP A 193 10.81 2.61 -29.85
N GLU A 194 10.51 1.37 -30.25
CA GLU A 194 9.36 1.02 -31.09
C GLU A 194 8.02 1.24 -30.37
N GLU A 195 7.89 0.80 -29.12
CA GLU A 195 6.69 1.04 -28.31
C GLU A 195 6.45 2.53 -28.10
N ILE A 196 7.52 3.30 -27.86
CA ILE A 196 7.43 4.77 -27.72
C ILE A 196 6.94 5.40 -29.04
N ALA A 197 7.48 4.99 -30.18
CA ALA A 197 7.07 5.50 -31.48
C ALA A 197 5.59 5.16 -31.78
N ALA A 198 5.14 3.96 -31.41
CA ALA A 198 3.74 3.56 -31.54
C ALA A 198 2.80 4.42 -30.67
N MET A 199 3.14 4.64 -29.40
CA MET A 199 2.35 5.50 -28.49
C MET A 199 2.27 6.95 -28.99
N GLN A 200 3.37 7.49 -29.53
CA GLN A 200 3.39 8.83 -30.12
C GLN A 200 2.50 8.92 -31.37
N ALA A 201 2.56 7.92 -32.25
CA ALA A 201 1.72 7.86 -33.44
C ALA A 201 0.22 7.75 -33.10
N GLU A 202 -0.13 7.13 -31.98
CA GLU A 202 -1.50 7.04 -31.48
C GLU A 202 -1.99 8.38 -30.89
N ASN A 203 -1.17 9.04 -30.06
CA ASN A 203 -1.51 10.35 -29.48
C ASN A 203 -1.64 11.47 -30.53
N THR A 204 -0.99 11.34 -31.69
CA THR A 204 -1.08 12.34 -32.77
C THR A 204 -2.35 12.17 -33.63
N LYS A 205 -3.09 11.07 -33.43
CA LYS A 205 -4.36 10.79 -34.14
C LYS A 205 -5.61 11.24 -33.35
N ALA A 206 -5.44 11.61 -32.08
CA ALA A 206 -6.50 12.15 -31.21
C ALA A 206 -6.49 13.68 -31.22
#